data_AF-A0A7U6KN35-F1
#
_entry.id   AF-A0A7U6KN35-F1
#
_cell.length_a   1.000
_cell.length_b   1.000
_cell.length_c   1.000
_cell.angle_alpha   90.00
_cell.angle_beta   90.00
_cell.angle_gamma   90.00
#
_symmetry.space_group_name_H-M   'P 1'
#
loop_
_entity.id
_entity.type
_entity.pdbx_description
1 polymer ?
#
loop_
_entity_poly.entity_id
_entity_poly.type
_entity_poly.pdbx_seq_one_letter_code
_entity_poly.pdbx_strand_id
1 'polypeptide(L)'
;MPLLAKLGMQVEIECVQAGFAPIGGGAIKATVAPFVRRANASRLDLTERGKLVSTELVASVLNLEYDICLRELASAKAALIEAGMDEALITTRGNKLYGIGEGNTCYAKVTHESISIQNHKEYHSEIFTLLGEKRSSAEKIGGRLSGLVKRYLFDTDALIDEYLTDQLLLPLALAGGGAFSARVISEHSKTQAWLIEQFLPVAITFDAIEDEQILVRITC
;
A
#
# COMPACT_ATOMS: atom_id res chain seq x y z
N MET A 1 -7.44 -3.53 0.97
CA MET A 1 -8.80 -4.02 0.66
C MET A 1 -8.85 -4.93 -0.58
N PRO A 2 -8.30 -4.56 -1.75
CA PRO A 2 -8.37 -5.44 -2.93
C PRO A 2 -7.81 -6.85 -2.71
N LEU A 3 -6.70 -6.98 -1.96
CA LEU A 3 -6.14 -8.30 -1.61
C LEU A 3 -7.03 -9.12 -0.68
N LEU A 4 -7.74 -8.48 0.25
CA LEU A 4 -8.72 -9.16 1.09
C LEU A 4 -9.86 -9.74 0.24
N ALA A 5 -10.32 -9.01 -0.77
CA ALA A 5 -11.33 -9.51 -1.69
C ALA A 5 -10.85 -10.74 -2.49
N LYS A 6 -9.56 -10.81 -2.86
CA LYS A 6 -8.96 -12.02 -3.47
C LYS A 6 -9.00 -13.24 -2.53
N LEU A 7 -8.93 -13.01 -1.21
CA LEU A 7 -9.11 -14.03 -0.18
C LEU A 7 -10.60 -14.34 0.12
N GLY A 8 -11.54 -13.67 -0.57
CA GLY A 8 -12.96 -13.79 -0.31
C GLY A 8 -13.44 -13.04 0.94
N MET A 9 -12.62 -12.15 1.51
CA MET A 9 -12.97 -11.30 2.64
C MET A 9 -13.54 -9.98 2.14
N GLN A 10 -14.78 -9.67 2.54
CA GLN A 10 -15.48 -8.45 2.11
C GLN A 10 -15.42 -7.38 3.19
N VAL A 11 -14.71 -6.30 2.88
CA VAL A 11 -14.54 -5.14 3.77
C VAL A 11 -14.69 -3.88 2.93
N GLU A 12 -15.56 -2.99 3.37
CA GLU A 12 -15.74 -1.65 2.80
C GLU A 12 -15.32 -0.61 3.84
N ILE A 13 -14.53 0.36 3.43
CA ILE A 13 -14.08 1.48 4.28
C ILE A 13 -14.37 2.78 3.55
N GLU A 14 -15.04 3.69 4.23
CA GLU A 14 -15.38 5.03 3.76
C GLU A 14 -14.76 6.07 4.70
N CYS A 15 -14.06 7.05 4.13
CA CYS A 15 -13.65 8.25 4.86
C CYS A 15 -14.81 9.24 4.86
N VAL A 16 -15.56 9.28 5.97
CA VAL A 16 -16.72 10.17 6.13
C VAL A 16 -16.25 11.61 6.35
N GLN A 17 -15.19 11.80 7.13
CA GLN A 17 -14.58 13.10 7.36
C GLN A 17 -13.09 12.96 7.62
N ALA A 18 -12.28 13.79 6.95
CA ALA A 18 -10.86 13.86 7.23
C ALA A 18 -10.62 14.58 8.57
N GLY A 19 -9.67 14.07 9.34
CA GLY A 19 -9.22 14.72 10.58
C GLY A 19 -7.71 14.60 10.72
N PHE A 20 -7.04 15.72 10.97
CA PHE A 20 -5.61 15.79 11.13
C PHE A 20 -5.26 16.16 12.57
N ALA A 21 -4.17 15.61 13.10
CA ALA A 21 -3.67 15.97 14.41
C ALA A 21 -3.26 17.47 14.47
N PRO A 22 -3.39 18.15 15.62
CA PRO A 22 -3.85 17.61 16.92
C PRO A 22 -5.36 17.67 17.12
N ILE A 23 -6.10 18.42 16.28
CA ILE A 23 -7.54 18.65 16.48
C ILE A 23 -8.33 17.35 16.25
N GLY A 24 -7.92 16.54 15.27
CA GLY A 24 -8.57 15.28 14.95
C GLY A 24 -9.93 15.54 14.30
N GLY A 25 -10.98 14.90 14.83
CA GLY A 25 -12.34 14.99 14.28
C GLY A 25 -12.57 14.17 13.01
N GLY A 26 -11.65 13.25 12.68
CA GLY A 26 -11.82 12.34 11.57
C GLY A 26 -12.88 11.27 11.87
N ALA A 27 -13.59 10.84 10.84
CA ALA A 27 -14.59 9.78 10.94
C ALA A 27 -14.44 8.81 9.77
N ILE A 28 -14.39 7.51 10.11
CA ILE A 28 -14.41 6.43 9.14
C ILE A 28 -15.62 5.54 9.40
N LYS A 29 -16.21 5.02 8.33
CA LYS A 29 -17.23 3.99 8.40
C LYS A 29 -16.63 2.72 7.80
N ALA A 30 -16.69 1.62 8.54
CA ALA A 30 -16.24 0.31 8.07
C ALA A 30 -17.40 -0.68 8.12
N THR A 31 -17.64 -1.36 7.00
CA THR A 31 -18.58 -2.48 6.91
C THR A 31 -17.78 -3.75 6.68
N VAL A 32 -17.90 -4.73 7.56
CA VAL A 32 -17.16 -6.00 7.50
C VAL A 32 -18.17 -7.14 7.45
N ALA A 33 -18.15 -7.92 6.37
CA ALA A 33 -19.00 -9.11 6.28
C ALA A 33 -18.34 -10.28 7.05
N PRO A 34 -19.13 -11.19 7.64
CA PRO A 34 -18.60 -12.41 8.22
C PRO A 34 -17.79 -13.21 7.19
N PHE A 35 -16.60 -13.65 7.59
CA PHE A 35 -15.74 -14.50 6.77
C PHE A 35 -15.78 -15.94 7.27
N VAL A 36 -16.04 -16.87 6.34
CA VAL A 36 -15.91 -18.31 6.59
C VAL A 36 -15.04 -18.89 5.48
N ARG A 37 -13.90 -19.48 5.86
CA ARG A 37 -13.01 -20.14 4.92
C ARG A 37 -13.76 -21.29 4.24
N ARG A 38 -13.75 -21.30 2.91
CA ARG A 38 -14.27 -22.42 2.12
C ARG A 38 -13.21 -23.51 2.03
N ALA A 39 -13.62 -24.77 2.18
CA ALA A 39 -12.70 -25.91 2.12
C ALA A 39 -11.93 -26.01 0.78
N ASN A 40 -12.51 -25.49 -0.29
CA ASN A 40 -11.94 -25.47 -1.64
C ASN A 40 -11.31 -24.12 -2.03
N ALA A 41 -11.12 -23.18 -1.10
CA ALA A 41 -10.45 -21.92 -1.40
C ALA A 41 -8.99 -22.18 -1.78
N SER A 42 -8.58 -21.67 -2.95
CA SER A 42 -7.19 -21.69 -3.37
C SER A 42 -6.35 -20.81 -2.45
N ARG A 43 -5.11 -21.23 -2.19
CA ARG A 43 -4.11 -20.37 -1.56
C ARG A 43 -3.82 -19.17 -2.46
N LEU A 44 -3.53 -18.03 -1.82
CA LEU A 44 -3.13 -16.83 -2.52
C LEU A 44 -1.61 -16.73 -2.49
N ASP A 45 -0.99 -17.00 -3.64
CA ASP A 45 0.45 -16.87 -3.84
C ASP A 45 0.72 -15.64 -4.74
N LEU A 46 1.43 -14.65 -4.20
CA LEU A 46 1.69 -13.34 -4.81
C LEU A 46 3.20 -13.06 -4.80
N THR A 47 3.95 -13.86 -5.55
CA THR A 47 5.42 -13.81 -5.52
C THR A 47 6.03 -12.91 -6.58
N GLU A 48 5.27 -12.53 -7.61
CA GLU A 48 5.77 -11.75 -8.74
C GLU A 48 5.01 -10.43 -8.86
N ARG A 49 5.71 -9.29 -8.75
CA ARG A 49 5.12 -7.95 -8.84
C ARG A 49 4.35 -7.71 -10.14
N GLY A 50 4.87 -8.21 -11.25
CA GLY A 50 4.30 -8.04 -12.58
C GLY A 50 4.66 -6.70 -13.22
N LYS A 51 3.98 -6.38 -14.33
CA LYS A 51 4.32 -5.22 -15.17
C LYS A 51 3.69 -3.93 -14.63
N LEU A 52 4.46 -2.84 -14.56
CA LEU A 52 3.93 -1.52 -14.20
C LEU A 52 2.88 -1.05 -15.20
N VAL A 53 1.72 -0.62 -14.69
CA VAL A 53 0.57 -0.13 -15.47
C VAL A 53 0.35 1.35 -15.26
N SER A 54 0.45 1.84 -14.02
CA SER A 54 0.25 3.25 -13.71
C SER A 54 0.82 3.64 -12.36
N THR A 55 1.09 4.93 -12.20
CA THR A 55 1.38 5.60 -10.93
C THR A 55 0.48 6.83 -10.81
N GLU A 56 -0.49 6.78 -9.90
CA GLU A 56 -1.35 7.92 -9.58
C GLU A 56 -0.79 8.65 -8.35
N LEU A 57 -0.45 9.91 -8.51
CA LEU A 57 -0.03 10.80 -7.43
C LEU A 57 -1.22 11.65 -7.00
N VAL A 58 -1.54 11.64 -5.71
CA VAL A 58 -2.66 12.39 -5.16
C VAL A 58 -2.18 13.25 -4.00
N ALA A 59 -2.59 14.51 -3.97
CA ALA A 59 -2.34 15.42 -2.85
C ALA A 59 -3.66 16.06 -2.41
N SER A 60 -3.85 16.21 -1.11
CA SER A 60 -5.10 16.68 -0.53
C SER A 60 -4.83 17.62 0.64
N VAL A 61 -5.48 18.78 0.62
CA VAL A 61 -5.42 19.77 1.71
C VAL A 61 -6.76 19.90 2.41
N LEU A 62 -6.72 20.11 3.72
CA LEU A 62 -7.84 20.51 4.56
C LEU A 62 -7.52 21.89 5.15
N ASN A 63 -8.36 22.89 4.88
CA ASN A 63 -8.24 24.27 5.36
C ASN A 63 -6.83 24.89 5.16
N LEU A 64 -6.14 24.51 4.08
CA LEU A 64 -4.87 25.08 3.64
C LEU A 64 -4.97 25.51 2.18
N GLU A 65 -3.99 26.29 1.73
CA GLU A 65 -3.90 26.75 0.34
C GLU A 65 -3.76 25.59 -0.64
N TYR A 66 -4.57 25.62 -1.70
CA TYR A 66 -4.63 24.54 -2.69
C TYR A 66 -3.33 24.39 -3.49
N ASP A 67 -2.57 25.47 -3.63
CA ASP A 67 -1.27 25.48 -4.32
C ASP A 67 -0.25 24.51 -3.70
N ILE A 68 -0.40 24.16 -2.42
CA ILE A 68 0.42 23.14 -1.76
C ILE A 68 0.32 21.80 -2.50
N CYS A 69 -0.90 21.36 -2.85
CA CYS A 69 -1.12 20.14 -3.61
C CYS A 69 -0.39 20.18 -4.96
N LEU A 70 -0.51 21.30 -5.68
CA LEU A 70 0.06 21.43 -7.02
C LEU A 70 1.59 21.34 -6.99
N ARG A 71 2.21 22.01 -6.01
CA ARG A 71 3.67 21.99 -5.83
C ARG A 71 4.19 20.63 -5.39
N GLU A 72 3.49 19.93 -4.50
CA GLU A 72 3.83 18.56 -4.10
C GLU A 72 3.79 17.61 -5.28
N LEU A 73 2.70 17.64 -6.05
CA LEU A 73 2.51 16.77 -7.21
C LEU A 73 3.49 17.09 -8.34
N ALA A 74 3.75 18.36 -8.62
CA ALA A 74 4.72 18.77 -9.63
C ALA A 74 6.13 18.31 -9.27
N SER A 75 6.53 18.49 -8.00
CA SER A 75 7.85 18.05 -7.51
C SER A 75 7.99 16.54 -7.55
N ALA A 76 6.97 15.79 -7.10
CA ALA A 76 6.98 14.34 -7.15
C ALA A 76 7.04 13.82 -8.59
N LYS A 77 6.19 14.34 -9.49
CA LYS A 77 6.15 13.95 -10.91
C LYS A 77 7.49 14.22 -11.60
N ALA A 78 8.06 15.42 -11.42
CA ALA A 78 9.35 15.77 -12.02
C ALA A 78 10.47 14.81 -11.58
N ALA A 79 10.55 14.51 -10.29
CA ALA A 79 11.56 13.60 -9.74
C ALA A 79 11.40 12.14 -10.21
N LEU A 80 10.18 11.70 -10.54
CA LEU A 80 9.94 10.37 -11.12
C LEU A 80 10.33 10.32 -12.61
N ILE A 81 10.01 11.35 -13.37
CA ILE A 81 10.42 11.47 -14.78
C ILE A 81 11.95 11.53 -14.90
N GLU A 82 12.60 12.31 -14.04
CA GLU A 82 14.07 12.39 -13.99
C GLU A 82 14.72 11.04 -13.68
N ALA A 83 14.05 10.21 -12.88
CA ALA A 83 14.49 8.84 -12.59
C ALA A 83 14.20 7.84 -13.72
N GLY A 84 13.66 8.28 -14.85
CA GLY A 84 13.43 7.45 -16.04
C GLY A 84 12.05 6.81 -16.14
N MET A 85 11.08 7.21 -15.29
CA MET A 85 9.70 6.77 -15.48
C MET A 85 9.07 7.42 -16.71
N ASP A 86 8.34 6.63 -17.49
CA ASP A 86 7.52 7.14 -18.60
C ASP A 86 6.42 8.06 -18.05
N GLU A 87 6.40 9.31 -18.51
CA GLU A 87 5.39 10.30 -18.14
C GLU A 87 3.96 9.82 -18.44
N ALA A 88 3.77 9.02 -19.48
CA ALA A 88 2.46 8.48 -19.84
C ALA A 88 1.86 7.56 -18.76
N LEU A 89 2.69 7.02 -17.87
CA LEU A 89 2.25 6.18 -16.74
C LEU A 89 1.89 6.99 -15.50
N ILE A 90 2.20 8.29 -15.46
CA ILE A 90 2.04 9.13 -14.27
C ILE A 90 0.81 10.03 -14.40
N THR A 91 -0.11 9.90 -13.46
CA THR A 91 -1.27 10.80 -13.33
C THR A 91 -1.19 11.57 -12.01
N THR A 92 -1.78 12.77 -11.97
CA THR A 92 -1.76 13.62 -10.77
C THR A 92 -3.17 14.12 -10.44
N ARG A 93 -3.52 14.20 -9.15
CA ARG A 93 -4.82 14.69 -8.68
C ARG A 93 -4.67 15.48 -7.39
N GLY A 94 -5.07 16.75 -7.42
CA GLY A 94 -5.20 17.58 -6.22
C GLY A 94 -6.64 17.58 -5.70
N ASN A 95 -6.83 17.51 -4.37
CA ASN A 95 -8.15 17.57 -3.75
C ASN A 95 -8.20 18.60 -2.62
N LYS A 96 -9.40 19.16 -2.39
CA LYS A 96 -9.76 19.82 -1.13
C LYS A 96 -10.61 18.87 -0.30
N LEU A 97 -10.23 18.70 0.95
CA LEU A 97 -10.96 17.92 1.95
C LEU A 97 -11.89 18.83 2.74
N TYR A 98 -12.87 18.21 3.39
CA TYR A 98 -13.80 18.87 4.31
C TYR A 98 -13.61 18.30 5.73
N GLY A 99 -13.68 19.16 6.75
CA GLY A 99 -13.40 18.80 8.13
C GLY A 99 -13.04 19.97 9.04
N ILE A 100 -12.74 19.66 10.30
CA ILE A 100 -12.55 20.61 11.40
C ILE A 100 -11.07 20.59 11.80
N GLY A 101 -10.21 21.25 11.05
CA GLY A 101 -8.77 21.30 11.32
C GLY A 101 -7.96 21.67 10.08
N GLU A 102 -6.65 21.72 10.21
CA GLU A 102 -5.74 21.98 9.08
C GLU A 102 -4.86 20.76 8.85
N GLY A 103 -4.61 20.45 7.58
CA GLY A 103 -3.71 19.36 7.26
C GLY A 103 -3.48 19.17 5.79
N ASN A 104 -2.42 18.45 5.48
CA ASN A 104 -2.06 18.06 4.14
C ASN A 104 -1.66 16.57 4.14
N THR A 105 -2.02 15.87 3.07
CA THR A 105 -1.53 14.51 2.81
C THR A 105 -1.30 14.34 1.32
N CYS A 106 -0.29 13.55 0.98
CA CYS A 106 -0.13 13.07 -0.37
C CYS A 106 0.15 11.56 -0.35
N TYR A 107 -0.26 10.89 -1.42
CA TYR A 107 0.06 9.50 -1.62
C TYR A 107 0.34 9.20 -3.08
N ALA A 108 1.07 8.11 -3.31
CA ALA A 108 1.28 7.53 -4.62
C ALA A 108 0.66 6.14 -4.63
N LYS A 109 -0.22 5.85 -5.59
CA LYS A 109 -0.74 4.53 -5.87
C LYS A 109 -0.03 3.97 -7.10
N VAL A 110 0.78 2.93 -6.91
CA VAL A 110 1.54 2.27 -7.97
C VAL A 110 0.83 0.97 -8.33
N THR A 111 0.38 0.82 -9.57
CA THR A 111 -0.43 -0.33 -10.01
C THR A 111 0.34 -1.19 -11.00
N HIS A 112 0.37 -2.49 -10.73
CA HIS A 112 0.96 -3.51 -11.58
C HIS A 112 -0.10 -4.47 -12.10
N GLU A 113 0.08 -4.96 -13.32
CA GLU A 113 -0.65 -6.11 -13.87
C GLU A 113 0.01 -7.38 -13.30
N SER A 114 -0.75 -8.08 -12.47
CA SER A 114 -0.35 -9.35 -11.85
C SER A 114 -0.48 -10.47 -12.86
N ILE A 115 0.47 -11.42 -12.81
CA ILE A 115 0.41 -12.62 -13.64
C ILE A 115 -0.71 -13.51 -13.09
N SER A 116 -1.83 -13.60 -13.81
CA SER A 116 -2.95 -14.48 -13.46
C SER A 116 -2.82 -15.81 -14.19
N ILE A 117 -3.13 -16.90 -13.48
CA ILE A 117 -3.19 -18.26 -14.02
C ILE A 117 -4.51 -18.47 -14.81
N GLN A 118 -5.48 -17.53 -14.74
CA GLN A 118 -6.87 -17.76 -15.19
C GLN A 118 -7.41 -16.82 -16.29
N ASN A 119 -6.61 -16.39 -17.26
CA ASN A 119 -7.05 -15.59 -18.42
C ASN A 119 -7.79 -14.26 -18.10
N HIS A 120 -7.79 -13.81 -16.85
CA HIS A 120 -8.34 -12.52 -16.45
C HIS A 120 -7.20 -11.61 -16.02
N LYS A 121 -7.26 -10.34 -16.41
CA LYS A 121 -6.29 -9.34 -15.94
C LYS A 121 -6.50 -9.11 -14.46
N GLU A 122 -5.48 -9.39 -13.67
CA GLU A 122 -5.45 -9.07 -12.27
C GLU A 122 -4.51 -7.90 -12.03
N TYR A 123 -4.83 -7.09 -11.03
CA TYR A 123 -4.02 -5.96 -10.66
C TYR A 123 -3.60 -6.06 -9.19
N HIS A 124 -2.40 -5.58 -8.93
CA HIS A 124 -1.88 -5.33 -7.60
C HIS A 124 -1.57 -3.82 -7.49
N SER A 125 -1.77 -3.25 -6.31
CA SER A 125 -1.41 -1.86 -6.07
C SER A 125 -0.75 -1.69 -4.71
N GLU A 126 0.37 -0.97 -4.71
CA GLU A 126 0.98 -0.43 -3.50
C GLU A 126 0.60 1.04 -3.31
N ILE A 127 0.49 1.47 -2.05
CA ILE A 127 0.15 2.85 -1.69
C ILE A 127 1.19 3.40 -0.72
N PHE A 128 1.93 4.42 -1.16
CA PHE A 128 2.89 5.16 -0.35
C PHE A 128 2.28 6.46 0.11
N THR A 129 2.20 6.71 1.42
CA THR A 129 1.53 7.90 1.96
C THR A 129 2.49 8.76 2.77
N LEU A 130 2.35 10.08 2.65
CA LEU A 130 2.98 11.07 3.49
C LEU A 130 1.95 12.06 4.02
N LEU A 131 2.26 12.62 5.18
CA LEU A 131 1.56 13.75 5.77
C LEU A 131 2.42 15.00 5.63
N GLY A 132 1.76 16.14 5.42
CA GLY A 132 2.41 17.44 5.52
C GLY A 132 2.93 17.68 6.93
N GLU A 133 4.13 18.23 7.03
CA GLU A 133 4.80 18.55 8.29
C GLU A 133 5.00 20.06 8.40
N LYS A 134 4.81 20.62 9.60
CA LYS A 134 5.12 22.04 9.85
C LYS A 134 6.58 22.31 9.50
N ARG A 135 6.82 23.42 8.79
CA ARG A 135 8.16 23.88 8.32
C ARG A 135 8.80 23.00 7.23
N SER A 136 8.09 22.02 6.68
CA SER A 136 8.50 21.34 5.45
C SER A 136 7.84 22.04 4.25
N SER A 137 8.60 22.26 3.17
CA SER A 137 8.03 22.79 1.93
C SER A 137 7.28 21.70 1.16
N ALA A 138 6.35 22.13 0.31
CA ALA A 138 5.63 21.24 -0.62
C ALA A 138 6.60 20.42 -1.49
N GLU A 139 7.66 21.04 -2.01
CA GLU A 139 8.66 20.35 -2.83
C GLU A 139 9.40 19.26 -2.04
N LYS A 140 9.70 19.51 -0.76
CA LYS A 140 10.35 18.51 0.09
C LYS A 140 9.43 17.31 0.32
N ILE A 141 8.12 17.53 0.51
CA ILE A 141 7.14 16.46 0.64
C ILE A 141 7.00 15.68 -0.68
N GLY A 142 6.88 16.38 -1.81
CA GLY A 142 6.85 15.76 -3.14
C GLY A 142 8.09 14.91 -3.44
N GLY A 143 9.28 15.43 -3.16
CA GLY A 143 10.55 14.70 -3.31
C GLY A 143 10.68 13.48 -2.38
N ARG A 144 10.12 13.54 -1.17
CA ARG A 144 10.06 12.37 -0.28
C ARG A 144 9.11 11.30 -0.81
N LEU A 145 7.94 11.70 -1.33
CA LEU A 145 6.97 10.77 -1.90
C LEU A 145 7.57 10.04 -3.10
N SER A 146 8.20 10.76 -4.02
CA SER A 146 8.88 10.14 -5.16
C SER A 146 10.02 9.23 -4.71
N GLY A 147 10.75 9.58 -3.64
CA GLY A 147 11.76 8.70 -3.04
C GLY A 147 11.22 7.34 -2.59
N LEU A 148 10.00 7.29 -2.02
CA LEU A 148 9.35 6.03 -1.64
C LEU A 148 8.98 5.20 -2.86
N VAL A 149 8.37 5.83 -3.88
CA VAL A 149 7.99 5.16 -5.14
C VAL A 149 9.21 4.62 -5.88
N LYS A 150 10.29 5.41 -5.99
CA LYS A 150 11.53 5.00 -6.64
C LYS A 150 12.14 3.79 -5.96
N ARG A 151 12.19 3.79 -4.63
CA ARG A 151 12.72 2.65 -3.87
C ARG A 151 11.95 1.36 -4.16
N TYR A 152 10.62 1.46 -4.21
CA TYR A 152 9.81 0.30 -4.55
C TYR A 152 10.03 -0.16 -5.99
N LEU A 153 10.06 0.76 -6.97
CA LEU A 153 10.12 0.41 -8.39
C LEU A 153 11.50 -0.01 -8.88
N PHE A 154 12.56 0.62 -8.38
CA PHE A 154 13.90 0.51 -8.96
C PHE A 154 14.90 -0.27 -8.11
N ASP A 155 14.67 -0.37 -6.79
CA ASP A 155 15.64 -1.01 -5.89
C ASP A 155 15.30 -2.49 -5.62
N THR A 156 14.12 -2.97 -6.04
CA THR A 156 13.68 -4.35 -5.83
C THR A 156 12.66 -4.77 -6.87
N ASP A 157 12.46 -6.09 -7.03
CA ASP A 157 11.34 -6.70 -7.76
C ASP A 157 10.26 -7.31 -6.86
N ALA A 158 10.35 -7.10 -5.54
CA ALA A 158 9.34 -7.57 -4.60
C ALA A 158 7.95 -7.01 -4.91
N LEU A 159 6.92 -7.86 -4.76
CA LEU A 159 5.52 -7.48 -4.96
C LEU A 159 5.04 -6.52 -3.87
N ILE A 160 5.32 -6.83 -2.61
CA ILE A 160 4.81 -6.11 -1.43
C ILE A 160 5.88 -5.21 -0.79
N ASP A 161 5.50 -3.98 -0.40
CA ASP A 161 6.34 -3.11 0.41
C ASP A 161 6.16 -3.35 1.93
N GLU A 162 7.05 -2.76 2.74
CA GLU A 162 7.17 -2.94 4.18
C GLU A 162 5.82 -2.93 4.94
N TYR A 163 4.96 -1.94 4.75
CA TYR A 163 3.75 -1.80 5.57
C TYR A 163 2.65 -2.81 5.23
N LEU A 164 2.52 -3.20 3.96
CA LEU A 164 1.50 -4.16 3.55
C LEU A 164 1.90 -5.60 3.92
N THR A 165 3.20 -5.87 4.08
CA THR A 165 3.72 -7.15 4.59
C THR A 165 3.03 -7.57 5.88
N ASP A 166 3.02 -6.67 6.86
CA ASP A 166 2.42 -6.89 8.19
C ASP A 166 0.91 -7.12 8.08
N GLN A 167 0.26 -6.28 7.28
CA GLN A 167 -1.20 -6.33 7.14
C GLN A 167 -1.71 -7.62 6.50
N LEU A 168 -0.87 -8.35 5.74
CA LEU A 168 -1.26 -9.59 5.06
C LEU A 168 -1.08 -10.87 5.88
N LEU A 169 -0.25 -10.86 6.92
CA LEU A 169 0.06 -12.07 7.70
C LEU A 169 -1.19 -12.73 8.27
N LEU A 170 -2.02 -11.97 9.01
CA LEU A 170 -3.22 -12.50 9.64
C LEU A 170 -4.30 -12.93 8.61
N PRO A 171 -4.65 -12.10 7.59
CA PRO A 171 -5.57 -12.53 6.55
C PRO A 171 -5.17 -13.85 5.86
N LEU A 172 -3.89 -14.04 5.54
CA LEU A 172 -3.41 -15.28 4.92
C LEU A 172 -3.47 -16.46 5.89
N ALA A 173 -3.11 -16.27 7.16
CA ALA A 173 -3.25 -17.31 8.18
C ALA A 173 -4.70 -17.78 8.34
N LEU A 174 -5.67 -16.84 8.36
CA LEU A 174 -7.09 -17.16 8.43
C LEU A 174 -7.65 -17.79 7.14
N ALA A 175 -7.06 -17.47 5.98
CA ALA A 175 -7.47 -18.00 4.69
C ALA A 175 -6.93 -19.42 4.39
N GLY A 176 -6.05 -19.97 5.23
CA GLY A 176 -5.44 -21.29 5.04
C GLY A 176 -4.07 -21.27 4.35
N GLY A 177 -3.34 -20.16 4.53
CA GLY A 177 -1.97 -19.98 4.09
C GLY A 177 -1.84 -19.29 2.73
N GLY A 178 -0.60 -19.22 2.26
CA GLY A 178 -0.21 -18.54 1.03
C GLY A 178 1.20 -18.01 1.13
N ALA A 179 1.65 -17.31 0.09
CA ALA A 179 2.97 -16.71 0.06
C ALA A 179 2.97 -15.37 -0.68
N PHE A 180 3.92 -14.52 -0.37
CA PHE A 180 4.18 -13.29 -1.13
C PHE A 180 5.64 -12.87 -1.05
N SER A 181 6.13 -12.14 -2.05
CA SER A 181 7.45 -11.51 -1.99
C SER A 181 7.34 -10.13 -1.35
N ALA A 182 8.24 -9.85 -0.41
CA ALA A 182 8.31 -8.61 0.35
C ALA A 182 9.70 -7.97 0.20
N ARG A 183 9.74 -6.63 0.15
CA ARG A 183 11.00 -5.87 0.11
C ARG A 183 11.73 -5.89 1.45
N VAL A 184 10.99 -5.79 2.56
CA VAL A 184 11.54 -5.65 3.91
C VAL A 184 10.66 -6.40 4.90
N ILE A 185 11.29 -7.08 5.85
CA ILE A 185 10.64 -7.61 7.05
C ILE A 185 11.00 -6.70 8.23
N SER A 186 10.01 -5.97 8.74
CA SER A 186 10.15 -5.06 9.87
C SER A 186 10.15 -5.85 11.19
N GLU A 187 10.55 -5.20 12.30
CA GLU A 187 10.36 -5.79 13.63
C GLU A 187 8.87 -5.97 13.98
N HIS A 188 8.00 -5.15 13.39
CA HIS A 188 6.56 -5.31 13.52
C HIS A 188 6.09 -6.58 12.81
N SER A 189 6.60 -6.87 11.59
CA SER A 189 6.34 -8.12 10.86
C SER A 189 6.67 -9.34 11.71
N LYS A 190 7.87 -9.34 12.32
CA LYS A 190 8.36 -10.46 13.14
C LYS A 190 7.51 -10.65 14.39
N THR A 191 7.19 -9.56 15.07
CA THR A 191 6.36 -9.59 16.28
C THR A 191 4.95 -10.09 15.98
N GLN A 192 4.38 -9.64 14.86
CA GLN A 192 3.05 -10.06 14.43
C GLN A 192 3.03 -11.53 14.00
N ALA A 193 4.04 -12.00 13.26
CA ALA A 193 4.17 -13.41 12.90
C ALA A 193 4.23 -14.29 14.15
N TRP A 194 5.13 -13.96 15.09
CA TRP A 194 5.24 -14.66 16.37
C TRP A 194 3.91 -14.72 17.11
N LEU A 195 3.18 -13.58 17.18
CA LEU A 195 1.89 -13.50 17.85
C LEU A 195 0.83 -14.38 17.17
N ILE A 196 0.75 -14.35 15.84
CA ILE A 196 -0.22 -15.16 15.08
C ILE A 196 -0.02 -16.65 15.36
N GLU A 197 1.23 -17.13 15.37
CA GLU A 197 1.57 -18.53 15.65
C GLU A 197 1.21 -18.97 17.08
N GLN A 198 1.05 -18.04 18.03
CA GLN A 198 0.58 -18.38 19.38
C GLN A 198 -0.92 -18.74 19.41
N PHE A 199 -1.70 -18.26 18.44
CA PHE A 199 -3.16 -18.40 18.43
C PHE A 199 -3.70 -19.28 17.31
N LEU A 200 -2.96 -19.43 16.21
CA LEU A 200 -3.36 -20.21 15.05
C LEU A 200 -2.35 -21.34 14.79
N PRO A 201 -2.80 -22.54 14.37
CA PRO A 201 -1.91 -23.65 14.04
C PRO A 201 -1.28 -23.43 12.66
N VAL A 202 -0.42 -22.42 12.58
CA VAL A 202 0.25 -22.02 11.34
C VAL A 202 1.75 -21.84 11.60
N ALA A 203 2.55 -21.91 10.53
CA ALA A 203 3.96 -21.54 10.53
C ALA A 203 4.19 -20.40 9.54
N ILE A 204 4.90 -19.36 9.96
CA ILE A 204 5.23 -18.17 9.18
C ILE A 204 6.75 -18.09 9.02
N THR A 205 7.24 -18.20 7.78
CA THR A 205 8.67 -18.12 7.48
C THR A 205 9.01 -16.89 6.65
N PHE A 206 10.24 -16.41 6.81
CA PHE A 206 10.83 -15.31 6.08
C PHE A 206 12.13 -15.79 5.45
N ASP A 207 12.07 -16.16 4.18
CA ASP A 207 13.20 -16.76 3.47
C ASP A 207 13.77 -15.75 2.47
N ALA A 208 15.04 -15.38 2.63
CA ALA A 208 15.70 -14.51 1.65
C ALA A 208 15.82 -15.24 0.30
N ILE A 209 15.44 -14.57 -0.79
CA ILE A 209 15.54 -15.07 -2.16
C ILE A 209 16.37 -14.09 -3.01
N GLU A 210 16.47 -14.33 -4.32
CA GLU A 210 17.21 -13.48 -5.25
C GLU A 210 16.66 -12.03 -5.30
N ASP A 211 17.47 -11.09 -5.78
CA ASP A 211 17.11 -9.68 -6.02
C ASP A 211 16.61 -8.89 -4.80
N GLU A 212 17.23 -9.13 -3.64
CA GLU A 212 16.91 -8.48 -2.35
C GLU A 212 15.45 -8.68 -1.90
N GLN A 213 14.79 -9.72 -2.38
CA GLN A 213 13.42 -10.05 -1.98
C GLN A 213 13.42 -11.04 -0.82
N ILE A 214 12.35 -11.01 -0.04
CA ILE A 214 12.09 -11.95 1.04
C ILE A 214 10.78 -12.66 0.73
N LEU A 215 10.83 -13.97 0.59
CA LEU A 215 9.65 -14.79 0.44
C LEU A 215 9.03 -15.01 1.82
N VAL A 216 7.83 -14.45 2.00
CA VAL A 216 7.00 -14.68 3.18
C VAL A 216 6.08 -15.85 2.87
N ARG A 217 6.09 -16.89 3.73
CA ARG A 217 5.22 -18.06 3.56
C ARG A 217 4.43 -18.33 4.83
N ILE A 218 3.13 -18.52 4.69
CA ILE A 218 2.22 -18.93 5.75
C ILE A 218 1.71 -20.33 5.40
N THR A 219 1.98 -21.29 6.29
CA THR A 219 1.60 -22.70 6.13
C THR A 219 0.63 -23.10 7.24
N CYS A 220 -0.49 -23.74 6.89
CA CYS A 220 -1.49 -24.26 7.81
C CYS A 220 -1.60 -25.78 7.68
#